data_AF-A0A8W8MI38-F1
#
_entry.id   AF-A0A8W8MI38-F1
#
_cell.length_a   1.000
_cell.length_b   1.000
_cell.length_c   1.000
_cell.angle_alpha   90.00
_cell.angle_beta   90.00
_cell.angle_gamma   90.00
#
_symmetry.space_group_name_H-M   'P 1'
#
loop_
_entity.id
_entity.type
_entity.pdbx_description
1 polymer ?
#
loop_
_entity_poly.entity_id
_entity_poly.type
_entity_poly.pdbx_seq_one_letter_code
_entity_poly.pdbx_strand_id
1 'polypeptide(L)'
;PAIFAAIYGTLFVKGHVNDEENQDLKGFYFLNIICSVAVGALALIFIKRIPYEFDMEVTCIVDSDLNSEPVLPKYENISHREISGLKLLNRFDFHYLSWACFICAGLQLMFQNNLGTYLKSYGFESYTTLFTTLNPIAAIFSKFFAGFLSDAIAEWVPRSVVLLTFNLAQTIDLVLCIFFANNFSLFLITDIIIGFANGAVWCLTPTMISEFYGMNNFSRNWGFIMLGNAVLGLVYQETFGVLYDVNTKETNQCYGLHCFTWSFVIIAVSSFCASILNIGLLQKKIDEKKHDGEFPKAELCCL
;
A
#
# COMPACT_ATOMS: atom_id res chain seq x y z
N PRO A 1 -13.68 -3.59 -2.69
CA PRO A 1 -13.61 -4.95 -3.29
C PRO A 1 -14.64 -5.92 -2.68
N ALA A 2 -14.66 -6.12 -1.36
CA ALA A 2 -15.58 -7.04 -0.68
C ALA A 2 -17.07 -6.73 -0.93
N ILE A 3 -17.48 -5.47 -0.74
CA ILE A 3 -18.87 -5.04 -1.00
C ILE A 3 -19.25 -5.25 -2.46
N PHE A 4 -18.33 -4.97 -3.40
CA PHE A 4 -18.59 -5.18 -4.82
C PHE A 4 -18.69 -6.67 -5.18
N ALA A 5 -17.87 -7.53 -4.58
CA ALA A 5 -17.99 -8.98 -4.73
C ALA A 5 -19.34 -9.49 -4.18
N ALA A 6 -19.80 -8.95 -3.05
CA ALA A 6 -21.12 -9.26 -2.49
C ALA A 6 -22.28 -8.77 -3.38
N ILE A 7 -22.18 -7.55 -3.93
CA ILE A 7 -23.16 -7.01 -4.88
C ILE A 7 -23.18 -7.84 -6.17
N TYR A 8 -22.01 -8.23 -6.69
CA TYR A 8 -21.90 -9.11 -7.84
C TYR A 8 -22.56 -10.48 -7.57
N GLY A 9 -22.20 -11.10 -6.44
CA GLY A 9 -22.73 -12.40 -6.04
C GLY A 9 -24.24 -12.40 -5.83
N THR A 10 -24.83 -11.29 -5.38
CA THR A 10 -26.26 -11.20 -5.12
C THR A 10 -27.09 -10.79 -6.34
N LEU A 11 -26.56 -9.92 -7.20
CA LEU A 11 -27.32 -9.34 -8.33
C LEU A 11 -27.07 -10.06 -9.65
N PHE A 12 -25.89 -10.65 -9.86
CA PHE A 12 -25.46 -11.17 -11.16
C PHE A 12 -25.26 -12.69 -11.16
N VAL A 13 -24.87 -13.30 -10.03
CA VAL A 13 -24.71 -14.76 -9.94
C VAL A 13 -26.09 -15.43 -9.78
N LYS A 14 -26.74 -15.75 -10.91
CA LYS A 14 -27.98 -16.53 -10.92
C LYS A 14 -27.67 -18.03 -10.81
N GLY A 15 -27.62 -18.56 -9.60
CA GLY A 15 -27.59 -20.02 -9.34
C GLY A 15 -26.28 -20.75 -9.64
N HIS A 16 -25.31 -20.15 -10.33
CA HIS A 16 -23.98 -20.71 -10.59
C HIS A 16 -22.99 -20.44 -9.45
N VAL A 17 -23.36 -20.80 -8.22
CA VAL A 17 -22.48 -20.58 -7.04
C VAL A 17 -21.35 -21.62 -6.97
N ASN A 18 -21.55 -22.78 -7.62
CA ASN A 18 -20.63 -23.92 -7.61
C ASN A 18 -20.04 -24.24 -8.99
N ASP A 19 -20.35 -23.45 -10.00
CA ASP A 19 -19.99 -23.70 -11.40
C ASP A 19 -19.09 -22.57 -11.90
N GLU A 20 -17.78 -22.75 -11.70
CA GLU A 20 -16.75 -21.76 -12.06
C GLU A 20 -16.68 -21.51 -13.56
N GLU A 21 -17.11 -22.45 -14.40
CA GLU A 21 -17.08 -22.32 -15.87
C GLU A 21 -18.20 -21.43 -16.42
N ASN A 22 -19.31 -21.28 -15.68
CA ASN A 22 -20.49 -20.51 -16.09
C ASN A 22 -20.68 -19.20 -15.30
N GLN A 23 -19.59 -18.51 -14.97
CA GLN A 23 -19.68 -17.19 -14.33
C GLN A 23 -20.21 -16.11 -15.30
N ASP A 24 -21.07 -15.21 -14.79
CA ASP A 24 -21.61 -14.08 -15.56
C ASP A 24 -20.59 -12.95 -15.75
N LEU A 25 -19.62 -13.20 -16.63
CA LEU A 25 -18.57 -12.24 -16.99
C LEU A 25 -19.15 -10.92 -17.50
N LYS A 26 -20.28 -10.95 -18.22
CA LYS A 26 -20.93 -9.72 -18.72
C LYS A 26 -21.44 -8.87 -17.56
N GLY A 27 -22.12 -9.49 -16.59
CA GLY A 27 -22.53 -8.86 -15.36
C GLY A 27 -21.37 -8.27 -14.57
N PHE A 28 -20.25 -9.01 -14.48
CA PHE A 28 -19.04 -8.57 -13.79
C PHE A 28 -18.46 -7.29 -14.41
N TYR A 29 -18.27 -7.27 -15.74
CA TYR A 29 -17.75 -6.08 -16.43
C TYR A 29 -18.73 -4.90 -16.33
N PHE A 30 -20.04 -5.15 -16.43
CA PHE A 30 -21.05 -4.12 -16.28
C PHE A 30 -21.03 -3.47 -14.89
N LEU A 31 -20.93 -4.27 -13.83
CA LEU A 31 -20.77 -3.77 -12.46
C LEU A 31 -19.50 -2.90 -12.33
N ASN A 32 -18.37 -3.35 -12.88
CA ASN A 32 -17.12 -2.57 -12.85
C ASN A 32 -17.26 -1.21 -13.54
N ILE A 33 -17.98 -1.13 -14.66
CA ILE A 33 -18.28 0.13 -15.34
C ILE A 33 -19.11 1.05 -14.43
N ILE A 34 -20.20 0.54 -13.85
CA ILE A 34 -21.05 1.32 -12.93
C ILE A 34 -20.22 1.83 -11.75
N CYS A 35 -19.40 0.99 -11.14
CA CYS A 35 -18.55 1.37 -10.02
C CYS A 35 -17.54 2.45 -10.42
N SER A 36 -16.92 2.34 -11.59
CA SER A 36 -15.96 3.33 -12.09
C SER A 36 -16.62 4.70 -12.31
N VAL A 37 -17.82 4.71 -12.90
CA VAL A 37 -18.61 5.94 -13.09
C VAL A 37 -19.05 6.53 -11.75
N ALA A 38 -19.54 5.71 -10.83
CA ALA A 38 -19.97 6.15 -9.51
C ALA A 38 -18.83 6.74 -8.69
N VAL A 39 -17.66 6.08 -8.66
CA VAL A 39 -16.46 6.58 -7.99
C VAL A 39 -15.99 7.88 -8.64
N GLY A 40 -15.99 7.97 -9.98
CA GLY A 40 -15.65 9.20 -10.69
C GLY A 40 -16.60 10.37 -10.36
N ALA A 41 -17.91 10.11 -10.33
CA ALA A 41 -18.91 11.11 -9.97
C ALA A 41 -18.76 11.56 -8.51
N LEU A 42 -18.57 10.63 -7.57
CA LEU A 42 -18.28 10.95 -6.17
C LEU A 42 -17.00 11.78 -6.05
N ALA A 43 -15.93 11.40 -6.75
CA ALA A 43 -14.69 12.17 -6.74
C ALA A 43 -14.92 13.60 -7.24
N LEU A 44 -15.69 13.81 -8.31
CA LEU A 44 -16.03 15.15 -8.81
C LEU A 44 -16.87 15.97 -7.82
N ILE A 45 -17.77 15.32 -7.07
CA ILE A 45 -18.61 15.99 -6.05
C ILE A 45 -17.79 16.37 -4.80
N PHE A 46 -16.93 15.46 -4.34
CA PHE A 46 -16.19 15.60 -3.08
C PHE A 46 -14.82 16.28 -3.20
N ILE A 47 -14.22 16.30 -4.40
CA ILE A 47 -13.05 17.16 -4.65
C ILE A 47 -13.55 18.61 -4.62
N LYS A 48 -13.53 19.18 -3.42
CA LYS A 48 -13.53 20.62 -3.23
C LYS A 48 -12.31 21.12 -4.00
N ARG A 49 -12.50 22.01 -4.99
CA ARG A 49 -11.40 22.86 -5.45
C ARG A 49 -10.99 23.70 -4.24
N ILE A 50 -10.00 23.22 -3.50
CA ILE A 50 -9.27 24.05 -2.56
C ILE A 50 -8.39 24.91 -3.48
N PRO A 51 -8.67 26.22 -3.63
CA PRO A 51 -7.72 27.09 -4.30
C PRO A 51 -6.44 26.99 -3.47
N TYR A 52 -5.32 26.68 -4.13
CA TYR A 52 -4.03 26.73 -3.46
C TYR A 52 -3.87 28.14 -2.88
N GLU A 53 -3.47 28.25 -1.62
CA GLU A 53 -3.33 29.52 -0.88
C GLU A 53 -2.49 30.55 -1.65
N PHE A 54 -1.58 30.07 -2.49
CA PHE A 54 -0.75 30.87 -3.40
C PHE A 54 -1.56 31.73 -4.38
N ASP A 55 -2.71 31.26 -4.88
CA ASP A 55 -3.55 32.05 -5.79
C ASP A 55 -4.37 33.12 -5.03
N MET A 56 -4.80 32.85 -3.80
CA MET A 56 -5.59 33.83 -3.01
C MET A 56 -4.72 34.97 -2.48
N GLU A 57 -3.51 34.69 -2.02
CA GLU A 57 -2.61 35.73 -1.51
C GLU A 57 -2.18 36.70 -2.63
N VAL A 58 -1.85 36.18 -3.82
CA VAL A 58 -1.52 37.00 -5.00
C VAL A 58 -2.72 37.84 -5.46
N THR A 59 -3.93 37.29 -5.45
CA THR A 59 -5.13 38.03 -5.89
C THR A 59 -5.49 39.15 -4.90
N CYS A 60 -5.35 38.92 -3.59
CA CYS A 60 -5.60 39.95 -2.58
C CYS A 60 -4.56 41.08 -2.61
N ILE A 61 -3.27 40.78 -2.88
CA ILE A 61 -2.22 41.80 -3.01
C ILE A 61 -2.45 42.67 -4.26
N VAL A 62 -2.83 42.07 -5.39
CA VAL A 62 -3.04 42.80 -6.65
C VAL A 62 -4.25 43.74 -6.58
N ASP A 63 -5.32 43.37 -5.87
CA ASP A 63 -6.49 44.24 -5.70
C ASP A 63 -6.26 45.38 -4.70
N SER A 64 -5.37 45.21 -3.71
CA SER A 64 -5.07 46.27 -2.72
C SER A 64 -4.03 47.30 -3.19
N ASP A 65 -3.16 46.96 -4.13
CA ASP A 65 -1.98 47.76 -4.52
C ASP A 65 -2.08 48.46 -5.88
N LEU A 66 -3.28 48.91 -6.28
CA LEU A 66 -3.43 49.78 -7.46
C LEU A 66 -2.80 51.19 -7.31
N ASN A 67 -2.15 51.51 -6.17
CA ASN A 67 -1.55 52.83 -5.91
C ASN A 67 -0.20 52.82 -5.16
N SER A 68 0.53 51.70 -5.06
CA SER A 68 1.84 51.68 -4.38
C SER A 68 2.91 51.00 -5.25
N GLU A 69 4.12 51.57 -5.25
CA GLU A 69 5.28 50.98 -5.94
C GLU A 69 5.59 49.58 -5.39
N PRO A 70 6.03 48.62 -6.23
CA PRO A 70 6.15 47.23 -5.85
C PRO A 70 7.28 47.04 -4.84
N VAL A 71 6.92 46.95 -3.56
CA VAL A 71 7.81 46.46 -2.50
C VAL A 71 7.85 44.95 -2.62
N LEU A 72 8.92 44.40 -3.20
CA LEU A 72 9.17 42.95 -3.20
C LEU A 72 9.22 42.45 -1.74
N PRO A 73 8.28 41.60 -1.29
CA PRO A 73 8.41 40.97 0.00
C PRO A 73 9.61 40.00 -0.05
N LYS A 74 10.52 40.12 0.91
CA LYS A 74 11.56 39.10 1.18
C LYS A 74 10.85 37.81 1.57
N TYR A 75 10.56 36.96 0.60
CA TYR A 75 10.12 35.58 0.82
C TYR A 75 11.26 34.80 1.48
N GLU A 76 11.12 34.56 2.78
CA GLU A 76 11.76 33.43 3.42
C GLU A 76 11.17 32.18 2.75
N ASN A 77 11.95 31.56 1.87
CA ASN A 77 11.55 30.37 1.13
C ASN A 77 11.16 29.26 2.11
N ILE A 78 9.86 29.09 2.38
CA ILE A 78 9.33 27.78 2.77
C ILE A 78 9.44 26.91 1.51
N SER A 79 10.66 26.44 1.26
CA SER A 79 10.96 25.49 0.20
C SER A 79 10.29 24.17 0.56
N HIS A 80 9.01 24.03 0.22
CA HIS A 80 8.40 22.70 0.07
C HIS A 80 9.36 21.88 -0.81
N ARG A 81 9.86 20.75 -0.29
CA ARG A 81 10.80 19.85 -1.00
C ARG A 81 10.08 19.20 -2.19
N GLU A 82 9.83 19.97 -3.24
CA GLU A 82 9.23 19.51 -4.49
C GLU A 82 10.29 18.74 -5.30
N ILE A 83 10.22 17.41 -5.24
CA ILE A 83 11.19 16.52 -5.88
C ILE A 83 10.45 15.55 -6.80
N SER A 84 10.91 15.45 -8.04
CA SER A 84 10.24 14.67 -9.09
C SER A 84 11.23 14.13 -10.13
N GLY A 85 10.77 13.14 -10.91
CA GLY A 85 11.49 12.59 -12.06
C GLY A 85 12.83 11.90 -11.69
N LEU A 86 13.86 12.06 -12.52
CA LEU A 86 15.17 11.42 -12.30
C LEU A 86 15.85 11.85 -11.00
N LYS A 87 15.58 13.07 -10.51
CA LYS A 87 16.12 13.55 -9.23
C LYS A 87 15.61 12.72 -8.04
N LEU A 88 14.39 12.19 -8.14
CA LEU A 88 13.81 11.29 -7.14
C LEU A 88 14.55 9.94 -7.11
N LEU A 89 14.86 9.40 -8.29
CA LEU A 89 15.57 8.11 -8.43
C LEU A 89 17.02 8.15 -7.94
N ASN A 90 17.60 9.34 -7.77
CA ASN A 90 18.93 9.47 -7.18
C ASN A 90 18.89 9.57 -5.64
N ARG A 91 17.72 9.61 -5.02
CA ARG A 91 17.58 9.72 -3.55
C ARG A 91 17.51 8.34 -2.91
N PHE A 92 18.43 8.07 -1.98
CA PHE A 92 18.40 6.84 -1.18
C PHE A 92 17.12 6.69 -0.34
N ASP A 93 16.53 7.78 0.16
CA ASP A 93 15.26 7.73 0.92
C ASP A 93 14.12 7.15 0.11
N PHE A 94 14.11 7.51 -1.17
CA PHE A 94 13.09 7.05 -2.10
C PHE A 94 13.22 5.56 -2.29
N HIS A 95 14.44 5.05 -2.46
CA HIS A 95 14.70 3.62 -2.60
C HIS A 95 14.31 2.81 -1.37
N TYR A 96 14.59 3.28 -0.15
CA TYR A 96 14.15 2.57 1.06
C TYR A 96 12.63 2.43 1.10
N LEU A 97 11.90 3.52 0.85
CA LEU A 97 10.44 3.51 0.83
C LEU A 97 9.87 2.68 -0.34
N SER A 98 10.41 2.87 -1.54
CA SER A 98 9.88 2.24 -2.76
C SER A 98 10.13 0.75 -2.74
N TRP A 99 11.34 0.28 -2.44
CA TRP A 99 11.63 -1.16 -2.39
C TRP A 99 10.88 -1.86 -1.27
N ALA A 100 10.72 -1.22 -0.10
CA ALA A 100 9.88 -1.76 0.96
C ALA A 100 8.42 -1.90 0.50
N CYS A 101 7.88 -0.89 -0.19
CA CYS A 101 6.53 -0.94 -0.74
C CYS A 101 6.39 -2.02 -1.81
N PHE A 102 7.35 -2.13 -2.75
CA PHE A 102 7.33 -3.12 -3.82
C PHE A 102 7.29 -4.53 -3.25
N ILE A 103 8.16 -4.81 -2.29
CA ILE A 103 8.28 -6.13 -1.67
C ILE A 103 6.98 -6.46 -0.90
N CYS A 104 6.49 -5.55 -0.04
CA CYS A 104 5.26 -5.79 0.71
C CYS A 104 4.04 -5.96 -0.21
N ALA A 105 3.87 -5.09 -1.21
CA ALA A 105 2.74 -5.19 -2.13
C ALA A 105 2.81 -6.48 -2.96
N GLY A 106 4.01 -6.85 -3.44
CA GLY A 106 4.24 -8.04 -4.24
C GLY A 106 3.95 -9.33 -3.48
N LEU A 107 4.47 -9.47 -2.26
CA LEU A 107 4.22 -10.66 -1.44
C LEU A 107 2.75 -10.76 -1.01
N GLN A 108 2.10 -9.63 -0.70
CA GLN A 108 0.68 -9.60 -0.32
C GLN A 108 -0.20 -10.03 -1.50
N LEU A 109 0.12 -9.53 -2.70
CA LEU A 109 -0.57 -9.93 -3.93
C LEU A 109 -0.40 -11.42 -4.22
N MET A 110 0.81 -11.97 -4.01
CA MET A 110 1.06 -13.40 -4.16
C MET A 110 0.25 -14.25 -3.19
N PHE A 111 0.13 -13.82 -1.93
CA PHE A 111 -0.73 -14.50 -0.97
C PHE A 111 -2.21 -14.46 -1.40
N GLN A 112 -2.72 -13.26 -1.69
CA GLN A 112 -4.13 -13.02 -2.01
C GLN A 112 -4.58 -13.75 -3.29
N ASN A 113 -3.78 -13.70 -4.35
CA ASN A 113 -4.14 -14.30 -5.63
C ASN A 113 -4.13 -15.84 -5.60
N ASN A 114 -3.37 -16.44 -4.68
CA ASN A 114 -3.25 -17.90 -4.58
C ASN A 114 -4.00 -18.47 -3.36
N LEU A 115 -4.84 -17.66 -2.71
CA LEU A 115 -5.56 -18.03 -1.49
C LEU A 115 -6.43 -19.28 -1.67
N GLY A 116 -7.13 -19.40 -2.80
CA GLY A 116 -7.92 -20.59 -3.13
C GLY A 116 -7.05 -21.85 -3.23
N THR A 117 -5.87 -21.75 -3.83
CA THR A 117 -4.93 -22.88 -3.97
C THR A 117 -4.40 -23.34 -2.61
N TYR A 118 -4.06 -22.41 -1.70
CA TYR A 118 -3.67 -22.74 -0.33
C TYR A 118 -4.81 -23.47 0.41
N LEU A 119 -6.02 -22.91 0.36
CA LEU A 119 -7.19 -23.47 1.04
C LEU A 119 -7.54 -24.86 0.52
N LYS A 120 -7.49 -25.06 -0.80
CA LYS A 120 -7.70 -26.38 -1.41
C LYS A 120 -6.68 -27.40 -0.91
N SER A 121 -5.40 -27.03 -0.85
CA SER A 121 -4.33 -27.91 -0.38
C SER A 121 -4.44 -28.28 1.10
N TYR A 122 -4.99 -27.39 1.94
CA TYR A 122 -5.20 -27.64 3.37
C TYR A 122 -6.57 -28.25 3.70
N GLY A 123 -7.44 -28.47 2.70
CA GLY A 123 -8.78 -29.02 2.92
C GLY A 123 -9.80 -28.01 3.45
N PHE A 124 -9.58 -26.71 3.23
CA PHE A 124 -10.44 -25.60 3.66
C PHE A 124 -11.20 -24.93 2.50
N GLU A 125 -11.34 -25.62 1.37
CA GLU A 125 -11.98 -25.11 0.13
C GLU A 125 -13.41 -24.58 0.36
N SER A 126 -14.18 -25.19 1.27
CA SER A 126 -15.52 -24.72 1.65
C SER A 126 -15.54 -23.32 2.27
N TYR A 127 -14.40 -22.81 2.73
CA TYR A 127 -14.26 -21.50 3.36
C TYR A 127 -13.61 -20.45 2.45
N THR A 128 -13.39 -20.75 1.16
CA THR A 128 -12.76 -19.82 0.21
C THR A 128 -13.45 -18.45 0.17
N THR A 129 -14.77 -18.41 0.15
CA THR A 129 -15.55 -17.16 0.18
C THR A 129 -15.35 -16.37 1.47
N LEU A 130 -15.18 -17.05 2.61
CA LEU A 130 -14.96 -16.40 3.91
C LEU A 130 -13.63 -15.65 3.90
N PHE A 131 -12.54 -16.34 3.55
CA PHE A 131 -11.19 -15.78 3.48
C PHE A 131 -11.10 -14.62 2.45
N THR A 132 -11.53 -14.87 1.22
CA THR A 132 -11.50 -13.86 0.14
C THR A 132 -12.36 -12.63 0.43
N THR A 133 -13.37 -12.74 1.30
CA THR A 133 -14.20 -11.60 1.74
C THR A 133 -13.61 -10.89 2.95
N LEU A 134 -13.06 -11.63 3.92
CA LEU A 134 -12.49 -11.06 5.15
C LEU A 134 -11.22 -10.25 4.87
N ASN A 135 -10.31 -10.74 4.03
CA ASN A 135 -9.07 -10.03 3.70
C ASN A 135 -9.29 -8.57 3.25
N PRO A 136 -10.14 -8.28 2.24
CA PRO A 136 -10.42 -6.91 1.83
C PRO A 136 -11.19 -6.10 2.88
N ILE A 137 -12.04 -6.72 3.72
CA ILE A 137 -12.69 -6.02 4.83
C ILE A 137 -11.64 -5.57 5.85
N ALA A 138 -10.73 -6.47 6.24
CA ALA A 138 -9.61 -6.18 7.12
C ALA A 138 -8.73 -5.06 6.55
N ALA A 139 -8.44 -5.08 5.24
CA ALA A 139 -7.68 -4.03 4.57
C ALA A 139 -8.39 -2.67 4.62
N ILE A 140 -9.71 -2.61 4.43
CA ILE A 140 -10.47 -1.36 4.54
C ILE A 140 -10.41 -0.83 5.97
N PHE A 141 -10.68 -1.69 6.95
CA PHE A 141 -10.61 -1.31 8.36
C PHE A 141 -9.23 -0.79 8.74
N SER A 142 -8.17 -1.46 8.25
CA SER A 142 -6.80 -1.02 8.49
C SER A 142 -6.45 0.31 7.82
N LYS A 143 -7.05 0.67 6.68
CA LYS A 143 -6.83 2.00 6.08
C LYS A 143 -7.33 3.11 7.01
N PHE A 144 -8.53 2.94 7.56
CA PHE A 144 -9.06 3.88 8.54
C PHE A 144 -8.23 3.87 9.81
N PHE A 145 -7.99 2.68 10.39
CA PHE A 145 -7.26 2.56 11.63
C PHE A 145 -5.82 3.09 11.52
N ALA A 146 -5.03 2.60 10.56
CA ALA A 146 -3.65 3.03 10.37
C ALA A 146 -3.56 4.49 9.92
N GLY A 147 -4.47 4.97 9.06
CA GLY A 147 -4.52 6.36 8.62
C GLY A 147 -4.79 7.31 9.80
N PHE A 148 -5.93 7.15 10.48
CA PHE A 148 -6.28 7.97 11.64
C PHE A 148 -5.26 7.87 12.76
N LEU A 149 -4.77 6.65 13.05
CA LEU A 149 -3.72 6.46 14.06
C LEU A 149 -2.48 7.25 13.68
N SER A 150 -2.01 7.13 12.43
CA SER A 150 -0.81 7.81 11.95
C SER A 150 -0.93 9.33 11.99
N ASP A 151 -2.11 9.87 11.72
CA ASP A 151 -2.36 11.32 11.77
C ASP A 151 -2.44 11.82 13.21
N ALA A 152 -3.14 11.09 14.08
CA ALA A 152 -3.32 11.46 15.48
C ALA A 152 -1.99 11.49 16.26
N ILE A 153 -1.03 10.65 15.88
CA ILE A 153 0.28 10.57 16.53
C ILE A 153 1.41 11.17 15.70
N ALA A 154 1.12 11.82 14.57
CA ALA A 154 2.13 12.29 13.60
C ALA A 154 3.18 13.23 14.21
N GLU A 155 2.80 14.01 15.22
CA GLU A 155 3.71 14.92 15.94
C GLU A 155 4.77 14.18 16.75
N TRP A 156 4.43 12.98 17.24
CA TRP A 156 5.22 12.21 18.19
C TRP A 156 5.96 11.05 17.52
N VAL A 157 5.30 10.41 16.57
CA VAL A 157 5.75 9.16 15.94
C VAL A 157 5.68 9.33 14.42
N PRO A 158 6.81 9.15 13.70
CA PRO A 158 6.80 9.24 12.25
C PRO A 158 5.96 8.11 11.66
N ARG A 159 5.26 8.39 10.55
CA ARG A 159 4.39 7.42 9.87
C ARG A 159 5.12 6.14 9.44
N SER A 160 6.44 6.21 9.22
CA SER A 160 7.29 5.06 8.94
C SER A 160 7.36 4.05 10.08
N VAL A 161 7.26 4.49 11.35
CA VAL A 161 7.17 3.59 12.51
C VAL A 161 5.84 2.86 12.52
N VAL A 162 4.73 3.55 12.24
CA VAL A 162 3.41 2.93 12.14
C VAL A 162 3.43 1.87 11.04
N LEU A 163 3.97 2.17 9.86
CA LEU A 163 4.10 1.17 8.80
C LEU A 163 4.99 -0.01 9.21
N LEU A 164 6.08 0.24 9.92
CA LEU A 164 6.99 -0.79 10.42
C LEU A 164 6.29 -1.75 11.39
N THR A 165 5.39 -1.29 12.27
CA THR A 165 4.69 -2.19 13.21
C THR A 165 3.80 -3.19 12.47
N PHE A 166 3.07 -2.74 11.43
CA PHE A 166 2.28 -3.64 10.58
C PHE A 166 3.17 -4.64 9.82
N ASN A 167 4.29 -4.19 9.27
CA ASN A 167 5.21 -5.07 8.54
C ASN A 167 5.90 -6.10 9.46
N LEU A 168 6.24 -5.73 10.70
CA LEU A 168 6.79 -6.67 11.68
C LEU A 168 5.74 -7.71 12.10
N ALA A 169 4.49 -7.29 12.34
CA ALA A 169 3.40 -8.21 12.65
C ALA A 169 3.18 -9.22 11.50
N GLN A 170 3.14 -8.74 10.26
CA GLN A 170 3.07 -9.59 9.07
C GLN A 170 4.27 -10.54 8.97
N THR A 171 5.48 -10.07 9.26
CA THR A 171 6.69 -10.91 9.20
C THR A 171 6.62 -12.05 10.21
N ILE A 172 6.21 -11.78 11.45
CA ILE A 172 6.06 -12.79 12.50
C ILE A 172 5.01 -13.82 12.07
N ASP A 173 3.86 -13.35 11.59
CA ASP A 173 2.76 -14.20 11.13
C ASP A 173 3.17 -15.11 9.95
N LEU A 174 3.85 -14.56 8.93
CA LEU A 174 4.37 -15.35 7.81
C LEU A 174 5.38 -16.43 8.26
N VAL A 175 6.19 -16.15 9.28
CA VAL A 175 7.08 -17.16 9.87
C VAL A 175 6.29 -18.27 10.56
N LEU A 176 5.19 -17.94 11.25
CA LEU A 176 4.30 -18.94 11.84
C LEU A 176 3.62 -19.81 10.75
N CYS A 177 3.25 -19.23 9.61
CA CYS A 177 2.66 -19.99 8.49
C CYS A 177 3.57 -21.09 7.95
N ILE A 178 4.89 -20.91 7.99
CA ILE A 178 5.86 -21.92 7.53
C ILE A 178 5.61 -23.27 8.22
N PHE A 179 5.22 -23.23 9.49
CA PHE A 179 5.04 -24.42 10.33
C PHE A 179 3.58 -24.81 10.54
N PHE A 180 2.65 -23.85 10.46
CA PHE A 180 1.28 -24.04 10.94
C PHE A 180 0.20 -23.57 9.97
N ALA A 181 0.51 -23.33 8.68
CA ALA A 181 -0.51 -22.88 7.72
C ALA A 181 -1.65 -23.88 7.49
N ASN A 182 -1.47 -25.15 7.84
CA ASN A 182 -2.55 -26.16 7.81
C ASN A 182 -3.53 -26.05 8.99
N ASN A 183 -3.29 -25.18 9.97
CA ASN A 183 -4.23 -24.90 11.04
C ASN A 183 -5.22 -23.81 10.61
N PHE A 184 -6.52 -24.13 10.62
CA PHE A 184 -7.57 -23.22 10.17
C PHE A 184 -7.53 -21.85 10.88
N SER A 185 -7.46 -21.85 12.21
CA SER A 185 -7.52 -20.62 13.00
C SER A 185 -6.29 -19.74 12.77
N LEU A 186 -5.10 -20.34 12.70
CA LEU A 186 -3.88 -19.60 12.41
C LEU A 186 -3.90 -19.03 10.99
N PHE A 187 -4.31 -19.83 10.00
CA PHE A 187 -4.38 -19.36 8.62
C PHE A 187 -5.42 -18.25 8.42
N LEU A 188 -6.53 -18.29 9.16
CA LEU A 188 -7.52 -17.21 9.18
C LEU A 188 -6.96 -15.93 9.80
N ILE A 189 -6.18 -16.06 10.88
CA ILE A 189 -5.46 -14.92 11.48
C ILE A 189 -4.47 -14.33 10.48
N THR A 190 -3.73 -15.18 9.76
CA THR A 190 -2.80 -14.77 8.71
C THR A 190 -3.49 -13.97 7.62
N ASP A 191 -4.62 -14.45 7.13
CA ASP A 191 -5.40 -13.75 6.11
C ASP A 191 -5.81 -12.34 6.57
N ILE A 192 -6.24 -12.22 7.82
CA ILE A 192 -6.59 -10.92 8.43
C ILE A 192 -5.34 -10.03 8.58
N ILE A 193 -4.24 -10.55 9.11
CA ILE A 193 -2.99 -9.78 9.33
C ILE A 193 -2.43 -9.27 8.01
N ILE A 194 -2.39 -10.10 6.97
CA ILE A 194 -1.99 -9.70 5.62
C ILE A 194 -2.94 -8.64 5.07
N GLY A 195 -4.26 -8.78 5.29
CA GLY A 195 -5.24 -7.76 4.98
C GLY A 195 -4.93 -6.41 5.65
N PHE A 196 -4.64 -6.41 6.95
CA PHE A 196 -4.26 -5.22 7.70
C PHE A 196 -2.96 -4.59 7.18
N ALA A 197 -1.89 -5.37 7.05
CA ALA A 197 -0.61 -4.89 6.55
C ALA A 197 -0.74 -4.30 5.14
N ASN A 198 -1.53 -4.94 4.27
CA ASN A 198 -1.89 -4.41 2.96
C ASN A 198 -2.62 -3.06 3.07
N GLY A 199 -3.66 -2.98 3.91
CA GLY A 199 -4.36 -1.71 4.15
C GLY A 199 -3.44 -0.58 4.62
N ALA A 200 -2.52 -0.86 5.54
CA ALA A 200 -1.53 0.09 6.04
C ALA A 200 -0.54 0.53 4.95
N VAL A 201 0.06 -0.40 4.18
CA VAL A 201 0.98 -0.10 3.08
C VAL A 201 0.31 0.83 2.06
N TRP A 202 -0.90 0.49 1.62
CA TRP A 202 -1.64 1.25 0.61
C TRP A 202 -2.18 2.60 1.10
N CYS A 203 -2.25 2.82 2.41
CA CYS A 203 -2.65 4.09 2.99
C CYS A 203 -1.44 4.98 3.30
N LEU A 204 -0.44 4.45 3.99
CA LEU A 204 0.66 5.24 4.54
C LEU A 204 1.72 5.57 3.50
N THR A 205 1.97 4.68 2.53
CA THR A 205 2.96 4.93 1.48
C THR A 205 2.66 6.19 0.66
N PRO A 206 1.46 6.36 0.06
CA PRO A 206 1.15 7.57 -0.68
C PRO A 206 1.21 8.82 0.22
N THR A 207 0.72 8.74 1.47
CA THR A 207 0.82 9.85 2.43
C THR A 207 2.28 10.25 2.70
N MET A 208 3.17 9.28 2.90
CA MET A 208 4.60 9.56 3.09
C MET A 208 5.26 10.12 1.83
N ILE A 209 4.82 9.72 0.62
CA ILE A 209 5.34 10.32 -0.62
C ILE A 209 4.96 11.80 -0.70
N SER A 210 3.71 12.15 -0.40
CA SER A 210 3.28 13.54 -0.38
C SER A 210 4.04 14.37 0.66
N GLU A 211 4.32 13.79 1.82
CA GLU A 211 5.07 14.46 2.89
C GLU A 211 6.55 14.63 2.55
N PHE A 212 7.19 13.62 1.95
CA PHE A 212 8.63 13.63 1.71
C PHE A 212 9.02 14.36 0.42
N TYR A 213 8.16 14.37 -0.59
CA TYR A 213 8.49 14.82 -1.95
C TYR A 213 7.53 15.87 -2.52
N GLY A 214 6.58 16.34 -1.72
CA GLY A 214 5.63 17.38 -2.10
C GLY A 214 4.38 16.86 -2.83
N MET A 215 3.37 17.72 -2.91
CA MET A 215 2.07 17.41 -3.50
C MET A 215 2.00 17.71 -5.00
N ASN A 216 2.77 18.67 -5.51
CA ASN A 216 2.65 19.09 -6.92
C ASN A 216 3.04 17.98 -7.89
N ASN A 217 3.99 17.13 -7.49
CA ASN A 217 4.46 15.99 -8.27
C ASN A 217 3.99 14.63 -7.72
N PHE A 218 3.05 14.62 -6.78
CA PHE A 218 2.59 13.41 -6.09
C PHE A 218 2.15 12.33 -7.08
N SER A 219 1.29 12.67 -8.05
CA SER A 219 0.74 11.69 -9.01
C SER A 219 1.84 11.01 -9.83
N ARG A 220 2.91 11.72 -10.17
CA ARG A 220 4.05 11.16 -10.92
C ARG A 220 4.89 10.23 -10.05
N ASN A 221 5.19 10.66 -8.83
CA ASN A 221 5.99 9.89 -7.88
C ASN A 221 5.26 8.61 -7.44
N TRP A 222 3.97 8.74 -7.09
CA TRP A 222 3.12 7.60 -6.77
C TRP A 222 2.92 6.68 -7.97
N GLY A 223 2.70 7.24 -9.17
CA GLY A 223 2.58 6.46 -10.41
C GLY A 223 3.82 5.60 -10.70
N PHE A 224 5.03 6.10 -10.40
CA PHE A 224 6.25 5.30 -10.50
C PHE A 224 6.27 4.14 -9.49
N ILE A 225 5.86 4.39 -8.24
CA ILE A 225 5.76 3.32 -7.24
C ILE A 225 4.75 2.25 -7.68
N MET A 226 3.61 2.66 -8.25
CA MET A 226 2.61 1.74 -8.80
C MET A 226 3.17 0.85 -9.90
N LEU A 227 4.00 1.40 -10.79
CA LEU A 227 4.66 0.62 -11.83
C LEU A 227 5.61 -0.41 -11.23
N GLY A 228 6.41 -0.03 -10.22
CA GLY A 228 7.28 -0.95 -9.50
C GLY A 228 6.51 -2.08 -8.80
N ASN A 229 5.38 -1.76 -8.16
CA ASN A 229 4.48 -2.73 -7.55
C ASN A 229 3.94 -3.74 -8.59
N ALA A 230 3.57 -3.28 -9.78
CA ALA A 230 3.08 -4.15 -10.85
C ALA A 230 4.18 -5.13 -11.31
N VAL A 231 5.40 -4.63 -11.53
CA VAL A 231 6.54 -5.47 -11.95
C VAL A 231 6.87 -6.51 -10.89
N LEU A 232 7.03 -6.10 -9.63
CA LEU A 232 7.41 -7.06 -8.59
C LEU A 232 6.28 -8.02 -8.24
N GLY A 233 5.01 -7.60 -8.38
CA GLY A 233 3.85 -8.49 -8.29
C GLY A 233 3.92 -9.64 -9.29
N LEU A 234 4.31 -9.38 -10.54
CA LEU A 234 4.53 -10.44 -11.54
C LEU A 234 5.67 -11.37 -11.12
N VAL A 235 6.79 -10.83 -10.63
CA VAL A 235 7.92 -11.65 -10.16
C VAL A 235 7.51 -12.61 -9.05
N TYR A 236 6.76 -12.16 -8.05
CA TYR A 236 6.27 -13.04 -6.99
C TYR A 236 5.26 -14.08 -7.50
N GLN A 237 4.40 -13.72 -8.45
CA GLN A 237 3.45 -14.66 -9.04
C GLN A 237 4.13 -15.75 -9.86
N GLU A 238 5.11 -15.39 -10.68
CA GLU A 238 5.94 -16.37 -11.40
C GLU A 238 6.71 -17.26 -10.43
N THR A 239 7.25 -16.67 -9.36
CA THR A 239 7.94 -17.43 -8.30
C THR A 239 7.00 -18.44 -7.64
N PHE A 240 5.76 -18.06 -7.34
CA PHE A 240 4.75 -18.97 -6.83
C PHE A 240 4.46 -20.11 -7.81
N GLY A 241 4.26 -19.79 -9.09
CA GLY A 241 3.98 -20.78 -10.13
C GLY A 241 5.09 -21.83 -10.24
N VAL A 242 6.35 -21.39 -10.34
CA VAL A 242 7.51 -22.30 -10.40
C VAL A 242 7.59 -23.19 -9.17
N LEU A 243 7.39 -22.65 -7.97
CA LEU A 243 7.43 -23.43 -6.73
C LEU A 243 6.28 -24.44 -6.66
N TYR A 244 5.09 -24.05 -7.09
CA TYR A 244 3.94 -24.94 -7.12
C TYR A 244 4.16 -26.08 -8.12
N ASP A 245 4.62 -25.77 -9.34
CA ASP A 245 4.88 -26.74 -10.40
C ASP A 245 5.94 -27.77 -10.01
N VAL A 246 6.98 -27.35 -9.26
CA VAL A 246 7.99 -28.28 -8.73
C VAL A 246 7.37 -29.33 -7.82
N ASN A 247 6.35 -28.98 -7.05
CA ASN A 247 5.69 -29.87 -6.09
C ASN A 247 4.50 -30.65 -6.69
N THR A 248 4.07 -30.36 -7.93
CA THR A 248 2.94 -31.02 -8.59
C THR A 248 3.31 -31.91 -9.79
N LYS A 249 4.61 -32.05 -10.12
CA LYS A 249 5.10 -32.78 -11.30
C LYS A 249 4.57 -34.20 -11.47
N GLU A 250 4.31 -34.91 -10.37
CA GLU A 250 3.90 -36.32 -10.41
C GLU A 250 2.39 -36.53 -10.25
N THR A 251 1.71 -35.67 -9.50
CA THR A 251 0.32 -35.87 -9.05
C THR A 251 -0.67 -34.85 -9.59
N ASN A 252 -0.24 -33.91 -10.45
CA ASN A 252 -0.97 -32.73 -10.93
C ASN A 252 -1.44 -31.74 -9.83
N GLN A 253 -1.57 -32.19 -8.58
CA GLN A 253 -1.98 -31.40 -7.42
C GLN A 253 -1.16 -31.81 -6.19
N CYS A 254 -0.88 -30.83 -5.32
CA CYS A 254 -0.09 -31.02 -4.11
C CYS A 254 -0.93 -30.62 -2.89
N TYR A 255 -0.94 -31.49 -1.87
CA TYR A 255 -1.72 -31.34 -0.65
C TYR A 255 -0.85 -31.27 0.61
N GLY A 256 -1.25 -30.40 1.54
CA GLY A 256 -0.63 -30.24 2.84
C GLY A 256 0.49 -29.20 2.88
N LEU A 257 1.08 -29.07 4.06
CA LEU A 257 2.00 -27.98 4.40
C LEU A 257 3.25 -27.93 3.51
N HIS A 258 3.80 -29.09 3.15
CA HIS A 258 5.07 -29.20 2.41
C HIS A 258 5.04 -28.55 1.02
N CYS A 259 3.86 -28.46 0.40
CA CYS A 259 3.68 -27.88 -0.94
C CYS A 259 4.02 -26.40 -1.00
N PHE A 260 3.79 -25.68 0.11
CA PHE A 260 3.91 -24.23 0.15
C PHE A 260 4.94 -23.73 1.15
N THR A 261 5.65 -24.62 1.86
CA THR A 261 6.68 -24.24 2.83
C THR A 261 7.70 -23.27 2.20
N TRP A 262 8.20 -23.57 1.00
CA TRP A 262 9.15 -22.69 0.31
C TRP A 262 8.54 -21.37 -0.14
N SER A 263 7.28 -21.37 -0.57
CA SER A 263 6.54 -20.14 -0.90
C SER A 263 6.43 -19.24 0.33
N PHE A 264 6.06 -19.79 1.49
CA PHE A 264 5.99 -19.05 2.76
C PHE A 264 7.37 -18.59 3.25
N VAL A 265 8.42 -19.38 3.09
CA VAL A 265 9.81 -18.98 3.41
C VAL A 265 10.22 -17.76 2.59
N ILE A 266 9.98 -17.77 1.28
CA ILE A 266 10.38 -16.67 0.38
C ILE A 266 9.66 -15.38 0.75
N ILE A 267 8.34 -15.42 0.99
CA ILE A 267 7.59 -14.21 1.37
C ILE A 267 7.90 -13.75 2.81
N ALA A 268 8.21 -14.67 3.74
CA ALA A 268 8.65 -14.31 5.09
C ALA A 268 10.01 -13.60 5.09
N VAL A 269 10.99 -14.14 4.35
CA VAL A 269 12.32 -13.52 4.18
C VAL A 269 12.17 -12.17 3.47
N SER A 270 11.32 -12.10 2.44
CA SER A 270 11.03 -10.84 1.74
C SER A 270 10.43 -9.79 2.68
N SER A 271 9.44 -10.16 3.50
CA SER A 271 8.82 -9.29 4.49
C SER A 271 9.82 -8.81 5.55
N PHE A 272 10.75 -9.67 5.95
CA PHE A 272 11.86 -9.29 6.83
C PHE A 272 12.80 -8.28 6.16
N CYS A 273 13.18 -8.49 4.90
CA CYS A 273 13.98 -7.53 4.12
C CYS A 273 13.26 -6.17 3.98
N ALA A 274 11.95 -6.16 3.73
CA ALA A 274 11.16 -4.93 3.70
C ALA A 274 11.14 -4.23 5.06
N SER A 275 11.11 -4.99 6.16
CA SER A 275 11.20 -4.43 7.52
C SER A 275 12.57 -3.77 7.76
N ILE A 276 13.67 -4.38 7.30
CA ILE A 276 15.01 -3.77 7.35
C ILE A 276 15.07 -2.47 6.54
N LEU A 277 14.48 -2.43 5.34
CA LEU A 277 14.42 -1.22 4.52
C LEU A 277 13.63 -0.10 5.22
N ASN A 278 12.52 -0.43 5.87
CA ASN A 278 11.74 0.54 6.67
C ASN A 278 12.53 1.04 7.90
N ILE A 279 13.31 0.18 8.55
CA ILE A 279 14.23 0.59 9.62
C ILE A 279 15.31 1.54 9.08
N GLY A 280 15.88 1.25 7.91
CA GLY A 280 16.85 2.13 7.25
C GLY A 280 16.26 3.50 6.91
N LEU A 281 15.02 3.54 6.40
CA LEU A 281 14.27 4.79 6.20
C LEU A 281 14.07 5.55 7.52
N LEU A 282 13.70 4.85 8.59
CA LEU A 282 13.48 5.45 9.90
C LEU A 282 14.78 6.02 10.49
N GLN A 283 15.87 5.27 10.46
CA GLN A 283 17.18 5.72 10.93
C GLN A 283 17.60 7.00 10.22
N LYS A 284 17.52 7.00 8.88
CA LYS A 284 17.88 8.17 8.11
C LYS A 284 17.01 9.39 8.41
N LYS A 285 15.71 9.20 8.65
CA LYS A 285 14.80 10.29 9.05
C LYS A 285 15.12 10.83 10.44
N ILE A 286 15.53 9.96 11.37
CA ILE A 286 15.99 10.38 12.70
C ILE A 286 17.30 11.17 12.59
N ASP A 287 18.24 10.72 11.75
CA ASP A 287 19.50 11.40 11.52
C ASP A 287 19.30 12.78 10.87
N GLU A 288 18.40 12.90 9.88
CA GLU A 288 18.01 14.20 9.31
C GLU A 288 17.48 15.14 10.41
N LYS A 289 16.55 14.65 11.26
CA LYS A 289 15.98 15.46 12.35
C LYS A 289 17.02 15.87 13.39
N LYS A 290 18.02 15.02 13.64
CA LYS A 290 19.13 15.32 14.57
C LYS A 290 20.06 16.38 13.99
N HIS A 291 20.41 16.28 12.70
CA HIS A 291 21.24 17.28 12.04
C HIS A 291 20.54 18.63 11.90
N ASP A 292 19.24 18.65 11.59
CA ASP A 292 18.43 19.86 11.58
C ASP A 292 18.29 20.44 13.01
N GLY A 293 18.28 19.58 14.04
CA GLY A 293 18.27 19.96 15.45
C GLY A 293 19.63 20.36 16.04
N GLU A 294 20.75 20.00 15.40
CA GLU A 294 22.12 20.44 15.72
C GLU A 294 22.48 21.78 15.04
N PHE A 295 21.70 22.22 14.04
CA PHE A 295 21.71 23.57 13.49
C PHE A 295 20.51 24.44 13.94
N PRO A 296 20.23 24.65 15.24
CA PRO A 296 19.34 25.73 15.63
C PRO A 296 20.16 27.03 15.62
N LYS A 297 19.96 27.88 14.60
CA LYS A 297 20.45 29.28 14.53
C LYS A 297 21.97 29.49 14.35
N ALA A 298 22.57 28.96 13.28
CA ALA A 298 23.95 29.32 12.90
C ALA A 298 24.11 29.89 11.47
N GLU A 299 23.03 30.32 10.82
CA GLU A 299 23.08 31.19 9.62
C GLU A 299 22.25 32.48 9.81
N LEU A 300 22.26 33.05 11.03
CA LEU A 300 21.83 34.44 11.27
C LEU A 300 22.95 35.31 11.87
N CYS A 301 24.20 34.86 11.79
CA CYS A 301 25.38 35.63 12.15
C CYS A 301 26.54 35.23 11.23
N CYS A 302 26.51 35.71 9.98
CA CYS A 302 27.68 36.28 9.31
C CYS A 302 27.34 36.67 7.86
N LEU A 303 27.40 37.99 7.63
CA LEU A 303 27.46 38.75 6.37
C LEU A 303 26.15 38.98 5.61
#